data_AF-A0A1R2B7R3-F1
#
_entry.id   AF-A0A1R2B7R3-F1
#
_cell.length_a   1.000
_cell.length_b   1.000
_cell.length_c   1.000
_cell.angle_alpha   90.00
_cell.angle_beta   90.00
_cell.angle_gamma   90.00
#
_symmetry.space_group_name_H-M   'P 1'
#
loop_
_entity.id
_entity.type
_entity.pdbx_description
1 polymer ?
#
loop_
_entity_poly.entity_id
_entity_poly.type
_entity_poly.pdbx_seq_one_letter_code
_entity_poly.pdbx_strand_id
1 'polypeptide(L)'
;MWNTISCKSKYQEYLKKRQDEQMIKNLIAIKPSVDNSRPKAFITGLRKPGKKVRTQKVRDLQINTENKSLLQRMLRIDLNGKLPPTEKKLKESVSVKSLNRHFREKKIQEIQSSNKLLLKRLQTTESVYSKAKWEESNRFHKYIRDNISRNSGRVWQKKSDQDHKGFNLPEYSYSLEGSFEDLLK
;
A
#
# COMPACT_ATOMS: atom_id res chain seq x y z
N MET A 1 -35.16 69.73 -43.92
CA MET A 1 -34.41 68.52 -44.35
C MET A 1 -33.36 68.15 -43.30
N TRP A 2 -33.73 67.54 -42.16
CA TRP A 2 -32.80 67.34 -41.01
C TRP A 2 -32.86 65.94 -40.38
N ASN A 3 -33.17 64.89 -41.14
CA ASN A 3 -33.26 63.52 -40.58
C ASN A 3 -32.53 62.42 -41.37
N THR A 4 -31.82 62.76 -42.44
CA THR A 4 -31.16 61.77 -43.31
C THR A 4 -29.76 61.36 -42.84
N ILE A 5 -29.07 62.19 -42.05
CA ILE A 5 -27.70 61.94 -41.58
C ILE A 5 -27.71 61.09 -40.29
N SER A 6 -28.62 61.38 -39.35
CA SER A 6 -28.76 60.64 -38.08
C SER A 6 -29.20 59.18 -38.29
N CYS A 7 -30.11 58.95 -39.25
CA CYS A 7 -30.57 57.61 -39.60
C CYS A 7 -29.48 56.76 -40.29
N LYS A 8 -28.53 57.38 -41.01
CA LYS A 8 -27.40 56.66 -41.62
C LYS A 8 -26.41 56.14 -40.56
N SER A 9 -26.07 56.95 -39.55
CA SER A 9 -25.17 56.53 -38.46
C SER A 9 -25.74 55.37 -37.65
N LYS A 10 -27.01 55.48 -37.22
CA LYS A 10 -27.69 54.41 -36.47
C LYS A 10 -27.82 53.12 -37.28
N TYR A 11 -28.07 53.24 -38.59
CA TYR A 11 -28.15 52.08 -39.47
C TYR A 11 -26.77 51.41 -39.68
N GLN A 12 -25.70 52.19 -39.78
CA GLN A 12 -24.33 51.67 -39.84
C GLN A 12 -23.93 50.95 -38.55
N GLU A 13 -24.29 51.49 -37.38
CA GLU A 13 -24.09 50.83 -36.08
C GLU A 13 -24.87 49.51 -36.00
N TYR A 14 -26.13 49.49 -36.46
CA TYR A 14 -26.94 48.28 -36.52
C TYR A 14 -26.30 47.20 -37.41
N LEU A 15 -25.82 47.57 -38.61
CA LEU A 15 -25.15 46.65 -39.52
C LEU A 15 -23.85 46.10 -38.92
N LYS A 16 -23.05 46.95 -38.28
CA LYS A 16 -21.81 46.55 -37.61
C LYS A 16 -22.11 45.57 -36.47
N LYS A 17 -23.10 45.88 -35.63
CA LYS A 17 -23.52 45.00 -34.55
C LYS A 17 -23.98 43.63 -35.07
N ARG A 18 -24.72 43.60 -36.17
CA ARG A 18 -25.16 42.35 -36.81
C ARG A 18 -23.99 41.54 -37.38
N GLN A 19 -22.97 42.20 -37.93
CA GLN A 19 -21.73 41.55 -38.39
C GLN A 19 -20.95 40.97 -37.21
N ASP A 20 -20.82 41.73 -36.12
CA ASP A 20 -20.13 41.29 -34.90
C ASP A 20 -20.84 40.07 -34.28
N GLU A 21 -22.18 40.10 -34.20
CA GLU A 21 -22.99 38.96 -33.73
C GLU A 21 -22.79 37.71 -34.60
N GLN A 22 -22.72 37.89 -35.93
CA GLN A 22 -22.47 36.79 -36.85
C GLN A 22 -21.05 36.24 -36.70
N MET A 23 -20.06 37.11 -36.51
CA MET A 23 -18.67 36.72 -36.26
C MET A 23 -18.55 35.93 -34.96
N ILE A 24 -19.18 36.37 -33.88
CA ILE A 24 -19.19 35.66 -32.60
C ILE A 24 -19.82 34.28 -32.73
N LYS A 25 -20.96 34.15 -33.45
CA LYS A 25 -21.58 32.85 -33.73
C LYS A 25 -20.63 31.92 -34.49
N ASN A 26 -19.93 32.45 -35.48
CA ASN A 26 -18.94 31.69 -36.23
C ASN A 26 -17.78 31.25 -35.34
N LEU A 27 -17.27 32.13 -34.47
CA LEU A 27 -16.19 31.81 -33.53
C LEU A 27 -16.58 30.70 -32.53
N ILE A 28 -17.81 30.71 -32.03
CA ILE A 28 -18.33 29.66 -31.14
C ILE A 28 -18.48 28.31 -31.87
N ALA A 29 -18.84 28.34 -33.16
CA ALA A 29 -19.05 27.15 -33.96
C ALA A 29 -17.75 26.49 -34.46
N ILE A 30 -16.62 27.21 -34.42
CA ILE A 30 -15.32 26.66 -34.82
C ILE A 30 -14.90 25.57 -33.83
N LYS A 31 -14.72 24.35 -34.35
CA LYS A 31 -14.17 23.25 -33.57
C LYS A 31 -12.67 23.46 -33.32
N PRO A 32 -12.15 23.13 -32.14
CA PRO A 32 -10.72 23.19 -31.89
C PRO A 32 -9.97 22.23 -32.83
N SER A 33 -8.82 22.66 -33.35
CA SER A 33 -8.00 21.84 -34.26
C SER A 33 -7.38 20.62 -33.56
N VAL A 34 -7.31 20.63 -32.23
CA VAL A 34 -6.79 19.54 -31.41
C VAL A 34 -7.92 19.00 -30.56
N ASP A 35 -8.12 17.69 -30.63
CA ASP A 35 -9.09 16.99 -29.79
C ASP A 35 -8.58 16.97 -28.35
N ASN A 36 -9.22 17.79 -27.50
CA ASN A 36 -8.94 17.84 -26.06
C ASN A 36 -9.89 16.93 -25.26
N SER A 37 -10.68 16.09 -25.93
CA SER A 37 -11.55 15.14 -25.24
C SER A 37 -10.72 14.14 -24.43
N ARG A 38 -11.26 13.73 -23.28
CA ARG A 38 -10.59 12.76 -22.42
C ARG A 38 -10.37 11.47 -23.22
N PRO A 39 -9.15 10.93 -23.30
CA PRO A 39 -8.90 9.68 -24.01
C PRO A 39 -9.84 8.60 -23.47
N LYS A 40 -10.43 7.81 -24.38
CA LYS A 40 -11.36 6.73 -24.00
C LYS A 40 -10.69 5.85 -22.96
N ALA A 41 -11.22 5.88 -21.74
CA ALA A 41 -10.78 4.96 -20.70
C ALA A 41 -11.10 3.55 -21.19
N PHE A 42 -10.07 2.73 -21.42
CA PHE A 42 -10.26 1.31 -21.67
C PHE A 42 -10.74 0.66 -20.37
N ILE A 43 -12.05 0.76 -20.09
CA ILE A 43 -12.73 0.06 -18.99
C ILE A 43 -13.10 -1.35 -19.45
N THR A 44 -12.26 -2.05 -20.21
CA THR A 44 -12.61 -3.40 -20.70
C THR A 44 -11.35 -4.17 -21.06
N GLY A 45 -10.82 -4.91 -20.09
CA GLY A 45 -9.82 -5.95 -20.36
C GLY A 45 -8.73 -6.01 -19.30
N LEU A 46 -8.84 -6.99 -18.41
CA LEU A 46 -7.78 -7.43 -17.50
C LEU A 46 -7.46 -6.50 -16.32
N ARG A 47 -8.48 -6.15 -15.54
CA ARG A 47 -8.26 -6.00 -14.09
C ARG A 47 -8.03 -7.40 -13.50
N LYS A 48 -6.85 -7.99 -13.76
CA LYS A 48 -6.49 -9.29 -13.20
C LYS A 48 -6.63 -9.18 -11.69
N PRO A 49 -7.37 -10.09 -11.02
CA PRO A 49 -7.41 -10.08 -9.57
C PRO A 49 -5.97 -10.14 -9.07
N GLY A 50 -5.63 -9.25 -8.12
CA GLY A 50 -4.28 -9.16 -7.59
C GLY A 50 -3.78 -10.52 -7.11
N LYS A 51 -2.46 -10.73 -7.08
CA LYS A 51 -1.83 -12.02 -6.73
C LYS A 51 -2.45 -12.65 -5.47
N LYS A 52 -2.71 -11.84 -4.44
CA LYS A 52 -3.37 -12.26 -3.18
C LYS A 52 -4.75 -12.90 -3.38
N VAL A 53 -5.60 -12.30 -4.22
CA VAL A 53 -6.95 -12.82 -4.50
C VAL A 53 -6.89 -14.14 -5.25
N ARG A 54 -5.91 -14.29 -6.16
CA ARG A 54 -5.68 -15.57 -6.86
C ARG A 54 -5.24 -16.67 -5.90
N THR A 55 -4.25 -16.38 -5.06
CA THR A 55 -3.76 -17.35 -4.06
C THR A 55 -4.87 -17.76 -3.09
N GLN A 56 -5.70 -16.80 -2.66
CA GLN A 56 -6.85 -17.11 -1.80
C GLN A 56 -7.84 -18.04 -2.50
N LYS A 57 -8.24 -17.73 -3.74
CA LYS A 57 -9.13 -18.59 -4.52
C LYS A 57 -8.58 -20.02 -4.69
N VAL A 58 -7.28 -20.18 -4.91
CA VAL A 58 -6.65 -21.51 -5.02
C VAL A 58 -6.75 -22.26 -3.69
N ARG A 59 -6.48 -21.61 -2.55
CA ARG A 59 -6.64 -22.23 -1.23
C ARG A 59 -8.10 -22.61 -0.95
N ASP A 60 -9.04 -21.71 -1.24
CA ASP A 60 -10.46 -21.96 -0.98
C ASP A 60 -10.97 -23.16 -1.80
N LEU A 61 -10.52 -23.30 -3.05
CA LEU A 61 -10.81 -24.46 -3.89
C LEU A 61 -10.23 -25.74 -3.29
N GLN A 62 -8.98 -25.72 -2.84
CA GLN A 62 -8.34 -26.86 -2.20
C GLN A 62 -9.11 -27.29 -0.94
N ILE A 63 -9.44 -26.35 -0.06
CA ILE A 63 -10.24 -26.59 1.15
C ILE A 63 -11.58 -27.25 0.79
N ASN A 64 -12.27 -26.75 -0.23
CA ASN A 64 -13.55 -27.31 -0.66
C ASN A 64 -13.42 -28.75 -1.19
N THR A 65 -12.37 -29.04 -1.94
CA THR A 65 -12.10 -30.42 -2.40
C THR A 65 -11.79 -31.38 -1.26
N GLU A 66 -11.03 -30.93 -0.27
CA GLU A 66 -10.66 -31.71 0.91
C GLU A 66 -11.90 -31.96 1.78
N ASN A 67 -12.72 -30.93 2.00
CA ASN A 67 -14.00 -31.04 2.71
C ASN A 67 -14.96 -32.02 2.01
N LYS A 68 -15.05 -31.98 0.68
CA LYS A 68 -15.86 -32.94 -0.09
C LYS A 68 -15.35 -34.37 0.10
N SER A 69 -14.04 -34.59 0.05
CA SER A 69 -13.44 -35.91 0.28
C SER A 69 -13.67 -36.40 1.71
N LEU A 70 -13.55 -35.51 2.70
CA LEU A 70 -13.81 -35.81 4.11
C LEU A 70 -15.27 -36.23 4.32
N LEU A 71 -16.22 -35.45 3.81
CA LEU A 71 -17.65 -35.77 3.89
C LEU A 71 -17.97 -37.11 3.23
N GLN A 72 -17.38 -37.40 2.06
CA GLN A 72 -17.54 -38.71 1.42
C GLN A 72 -16.98 -39.85 2.28
N ARG A 73 -15.86 -39.65 2.99
CA ARG A 73 -15.29 -40.65 3.89
C ARG A 73 -16.15 -40.83 5.14
N MET A 74 -16.64 -39.74 5.74
CA MET A 74 -17.57 -39.78 6.87
C MET A 74 -18.84 -40.53 6.50
N LEU A 75 -19.48 -40.19 5.37
CA LEU A 75 -20.65 -40.91 4.87
C LEU A 75 -20.36 -42.39 4.61
N ARG A 76 -19.19 -42.74 4.08
CA ARG A 76 -18.81 -44.17 3.93
C ARG A 76 -18.67 -44.88 5.26
N ILE A 77 -18.13 -44.21 6.28
CA ILE A 77 -18.03 -44.75 7.65
C ILE A 77 -19.43 -44.90 8.26
N ASP A 78 -20.30 -43.92 8.08
CA ASP A 78 -21.66 -43.93 8.61
C ASP A 78 -22.52 -45.01 7.93
N LEU A 79 -22.42 -45.14 6.60
CA LEU A 79 -23.21 -46.08 5.80
C LEU A 79 -22.66 -47.51 5.84
N ASN A 80 -21.34 -47.69 5.85
CA ASN A 80 -20.69 -49.01 5.92
C ASN A 80 -20.27 -49.38 7.36
N GLY A 81 -20.66 -48.56 8.33
CA GLY A 81 -20.35 -48.71 9.74
C GLY A 81 -21.09 -49.88 10.36
N LYS A 82 -20.61 -51.10 10.10
CA LYS A 82 -20.71 -52.15 11.11
C LYS A 82 -19.97 -51.61 12.33
N LEU A 83 -20.74 -51.18 13.33
CA LEU A 83 -20.22 -50.88 14.66
C LEU A 83 -19.21 -51.98 15.04
N PRO A 84 -18.01 -51.66 15.52
CA PRO A 84 -17.18 -52.70 16.13
C PRO A 84 -18.03 -53.32 17.26
N PRO A 85 -18.10 -54.66 17.35
CA PRO A 85 -18.73 -55.31 18.47
C PRO A 85 -18.18 -54.69 19.75
N THR A 86 -19.08 -54.09 20.52
CA THR A 86 -18.87 -53.74 21.91
C THR A 86 -18.14 -54.90 22.61
N GLU A 87 -17.11 -54.55 23.37
CA GLU A 87 -16.52 -55.42 24.41
C GLU A 87 -15.75 -56.68 23.95
N LYS A 88 -14.91 -56.58 22.92
CA LYS A 88 -13.87 -57.60 22.72
C LYS A 88 -12.47 -57.01 22.75
N LYS A 89 -11.96 -56.97 23.99
CA LYS A 89 -10.54 -57.04 24.35
C LYS A 89 -9.71 -55.82 23.93
N LEU A 90 -9.57 -54.90 24.87
CA LEU A 90 -8.32 -54.17 25.15
C LEU A 90 -7.18 -55.15 25.48
N LYS A 91 -6.94 -56.13 24.62
CA LYS A 91 -5.64 -56.80 24.58
C LYS A 91 -4.76 -55.80 23.90
N GLU A 92 -3.90 -55.17 24.70
CA GLU A 92 -2.65 -54.51 24.31
C GLU A 92 -2.53 -54.50 22.80
N SER A 93 -3.06 -53.45 22.16
CA SER A 93 -2.84 -53.28 20.75
C SER A 93 -1.33 -53.13 20.63
N VAL A 94 -0.68 -54.23 20.24
CA VAL A 94 0.70 -54.27 19.80
C VAL A 94 0.87 -53.01 19.00
N SER A 95 1.58 -52.03 19.55
CA SER A 95 1.65 -50.68 19.01
C SER A 95 2.07 -50.83 17.57
N VAL A 96 1.10 -50.75 16.64
CA VAL A 96 1.36 -50.88 15.22
C VAL A 96 2.06 -49.58 14.88
N LYS A 97 3.38 -49.57 15.11
CA LYS A 97 4.25 -48.45 14.83
C LYS A 97 3.99 -48.11 13.37
N SER A 98 3.41 -46.93 13.14
CA SER A 98 3.19 -46.42 11.78
C SER A 98 4.46 -46.64 10.97
N LEU A 99 4.33 -47.17 9.75
CA LEU A 99 5.45 -47.36 8.83
C LEU A 99 6.26 -46.07 8.62
N ASN A 100 5.62 -44.91 8.80
CA ASN A 100 6.25 -43.59 8.68
C ASN A 100 6.83 -43.06 10.00
N ARG A 101 6.90 -43.85 11.07
CA ARG A 101 7.43 -43.43 12.37
C ARG A 101 8.86 -42.91 12.25
N HIS A 102 9.73 -43.67 11.59
CA HIS A 102 11.13 -43.28 11.43
C HIS A 102 11.29 -41.96 10.65
N PHE A 103 10.52 -41.80 9.56
CA PHE A 103 10.51 -40.54 8.80
C PHE A 103 10.02 -39.36 9.65
N ARG A 104 8.97 -39.56 10.46
CA ARG A 104 8.46 -38.53 11.37
C ARG A 104 9.46 -38.19 12.46
N GLU A 105 10.12 -39.17 13.06
CA GLU A 105 11.17 -38.97 14.07
C GLU A 105 12.34 -38.18 13.48
N LYS A 106 12.81 -38.55 12.28
CA LYS A 106 13.86 -37.81 11.57
C LYS A 106 13.44 -36.36 11.28
N LYS A 107 12.21 -36.14 10.82
CA LYS A 107 11.68 -34.79 10.58
C LYS A 107 11.54 -33.97 11.86
N ILE A 108 11.11 -34.59 12.96
CA ILE A 108 11.04 -33.94 14.27
C ILE A 108 12.45 -33.52 14.71
N GLN A 109 13.46 -34.37 14.55
CA GLN A 109 14.85 -34.04 14.87
C GLN A 109 15.39 -32.90 13.99
N GLU A 110 15.11 -32.89 12.69
CA GLU A 110 15.47 -31.80 11.76
C GLU A 110 14.81 -30.47 12.15
N ILE A 111 13.54 -30.50 12.54
CA ILE A 111 12.83 -29.30 13.02
C ILE A 111 13.44 -28.81 14.34
N GLN A 112 13.71 -29.72 15.27
CA GLN A 112 14.30 -29.38 16.56
C GLN A 112 15.70 -28.79 16.41
N SER A 113 16.54 -29.33 15.52
CA SER A 113 17.88 -28.77 15.26
C SER A 113 17.79 -27.39 14.61
N SER A 114 16.89 -27.21 13.64
CA SER A 114 16.64 -25.91 12.99
C SER A 114 16.14 -24.86 13.99
N ASN A 115 15.23 -25.22 14.89
CA ASN A 115 14.71 -24.34 15.92
C ASN A 115 15.81 -23.93 16.93
N LYS A 116 16.67 -24.88 17.33
CA LYS A 116 17.82 -24.57 18.20
C LYS A 116 18.78 -23.59 17.53
N LEU A 117 19.05 -23.74 16.23
CA LEU A 117 19.89 -22.82 15.47
C LEU A 117 19.28 -21.43 15.39
N LEU A 118 17.99 -21.33 15.08
CA LEU A 118 17.26 -20.06 15.05
C LEU A 118 17.23 -19.38 16.41
N LEU A 119 16.98 -20.14 17.48
CA LEU A 119 17.02 -19.61 18.84
C LEU A 119 18.40 -19.05 19.18
N LYS A 120 19.47 -19.79 18.87
CA LYS A 120 20.84 -19.30 19.06
C LYS A 120 21.06 -17.99 18.31
N ARG A 121 20.65 -17.92 17.04
CA ARG A 121 20.75 -16.70 16.24
C ARG A 121 20.02 -15.54 16.91
N LEU A 122 18.75 -15.72 17.27
CA LEU A 122 17.94 -14.69 17.92
C LEU A 122 18.54 -14.19 19.25
N GLN A 123 19.15 -15.09 20.02
CA GLN A 123 19.81 -14.75 21.28
C GLN A 123 21.14 -14.01 21.06
N THR A 124 21.89 -14.36 20.01
CA THR A 124 23.17 -13.72 19.68
C THR A 124 23.04 -12.46 18.85
N THR A 125 21.93 -12.28 18.14
CA THR A 125 21.68 -11.09 17.33
C THR A 125 21.38 -9.92 18.24
N GLU A 126 22.26 -8.94 18.25
CA GLU A 126 22.00 -7.65 18.90
C GLU A 126 21.01 -6.83 18.05
N SER A 127 20.19 -6.02 18.72
CA SER A 127 19.29 -5.12 18.01
C SER A 127 20.09 -4.04 17.28
N VAL A 128 19.98 -3.99 15.96
CA VAL A 128 20.57 -2.93 15.12
C VAL A 128 20.09 -1.53 15.55
N TYR A 129 18.90 -1.46 16.15
CA TYR A 129 18.31 -0.21 16.62
C TYR A 129 18.58 -0.01 18.12
N SER A 130 19.28 1.08 18.45
CA SER A 130 19.36 1.57 19.82
C SER A 130 18.11 2.37 20.16
N LYS A 131 17.38 1.94 21.19
CA LYS A 131 16.19 2.62 21.70
C LYS A 131 16.51 4.07 22.10
N ALA A 132 17.68 4.30 22.70
CA ALA A 132 18.14 5.63 23.09
C ALA A 132 18.29 6.56 21.88
N LYS A 133 18.96 6.09 20.81
CA LYS A 133 19.10 6.86 19.55
C LYS A 133 17.75 7.19 18.92
N TRP A 134 16.80 6.24 18.98
CA TRP A 134 15.44 6.45 18.48
C TRP A 134 14.66 7.49 19.28
N GLU A 135 14.74 7.44 20.61
CA GLU A 135 14.09 8.42 21.48
C GLU A 135 14.65 9.83 21.27
N GLU A 136 15.97 9.95 21.12
CA GLU A 136 16.65 11.21 20.84
C GLU A 136 16.25 11.79 19.47
N SER A 137 16.28 10.96 18.41
CA SER A 137 15.82 11.36 17.07
C SER A 137 14.35 11.78 17.08
N ASN A 138 13.49 11.08 17.82
CA ASN A 138 12.09 11.43 17.93
C ASN A 138 11.88 12.75 18.67
N ARG A 139 12.66 13.04 19.72
CA ARG A 139 12.65 14.34 20.41
C ARG A 139 13.06 15.46 19.46
N PHE A 140 14.12 15.27 18.67
CA PHE A 140 14.56 16.24 17.66
C PHE A 140 13.49 16.50 16.60
N HIS A 141 12.93 15.44 16.01
CA HIS A 141 11.87 15.59 15.00
C HIS A 141 10.62 16.26 15.55
N LYS A 142 10.26 15.98 16.82
CA LYS A 142 9.15 16.67 17.49
C LYS A 142 9.44 18.16 17.65
N TYR A 143 10.65 18.52 18.07
CA TYR A 143 11.08 19.92 18.16
C TYR A 143 11.00 20.65 16.81
N ILE A 144 11.53 20.04 15.73
CA ILE A 144 11.47 20.61 14.38
C ILE A 144 10.03 20.76 13.91
N ARG A 145 9.19 19.73 14.12
CA ARG A 145 7.75 19.79 13.80
C ARG A 145 7.06 20.94 14.52
N ASP A 146 7.30 21.08 15.81
CA ASP A 146 6.68 22.12 16.63
C ASP A 146 7.16 23.52 16.20
N ASN A 147 8.40 23.67 15.77
CA ASN A 147 8.91 24.93 15.23
C ASN A 147 8.32 25.25 13.86
N ILE A 148 8.25 24.27 12.95
CA ILE A 148 7.63 24.45 11.64
C ILE A 148 6.16 24.79 11.78
N SER A 149 5.42 24.12 12.68
CA SER A 149 3.99 24.39 12.90
C SER A 149 3.75 25.75 13.56
N ARG A 150 4.61 26.19 14.49
CA ARG A 150 4.56 27.56 15.04
C ARG A 150 4.90 28.61 13.99
N ASN A 151 5.72 28.26 13.00
CA ASN A 151 6.17 29.17 11.93
C ASN A 151 5.31 29.10 10.66
N SER A 152 4.40 28.13 10.53
CA SER A 152 3.59 27.91 9.33
C SER A 152 2.53 28.99 9.10
N GLY A 153 2.32 29.89 10.07
CA GLY A 153 1.46 31.07 9.94
C GLY A 153 2.19 32.37 9.62
N ARG A 154 3.54 32.37 9.54
CA ARG A 154 4.27 33.58 9.11
C ARG A 154 4.21 33.69 7.59
N VAL A 155 3.22 34.45 7.11
CA VAL A 155 3.30 35.10 5.79
C VAL A 155 4.66 35.79 5.72
N TRP A 156 5.43 35.53 4.66
CA TRP A 156 6.71 36.17 4.38
C TRP A 156 6.55 37.69 4.40
N GLN A 157 6.82 38.33 5.52
CA GLN A 157 7.18 39.74 5.54
C GLN A 157 8.70 39.81 5.46
N LYS A 158 9.20 40.44 4.40
CA LYS A 158 10.62 40.78 4.25
C LYS A 158 11.09 41.46 5.53
N LYS A 159 11.88 40.77 6.34
CA LYS A 159 12.61 41.38 7.44
C LYS A 159 13.88 42.02 6.88
N SER A 160 14.12 43.27 7.23
CA SER A 160 15.38 43.97 6.98
C SER A 160 16.50 43.35 7.82
N ASP A 161 17.74 43.45 7.34
CA ASP A 161 18.94 42.71 7.75
C ASP A 161 19.42 42.91 9.22
N GLN A 162 18.65 43.57 10.09
CA GLN A 162 19.10 43.95 11.44
C GLN A 162 18.70 42.97 12.57
N ASP A 163 17.94 41.91 12.30
CA ASP A 163 17.36 41.05 13.35
C ASP A 163 18.21 39.82 13.75
N HIS A 164 19.45 39.68 13.27
CA HIS A 164 20.32 38.57 13.65
C HIS A 164 20.95 38.74 15.05
N LYS A 165 20.11 38.72 16.11
CA LYS A 165 20.59 38.52 17.49
C LYS A 165 20.41 37.05 17.89
N GLY A 166 21.54 36.34 17.94
CA GLY A 166 21.86 35.21 18.81
C GLY A 166 20.83 34.07 18.90
N PHE A 167 20.97 33.06 18.03
CA PHE A 167 20.40 31.74 18.27
C PHE A 167 21.53 30.77 18.63
N ASN A 168 21.61 30.37 19.90
CA ASN A 168 22.49 29.27 20.32
C ASN A 168 21.87 27.95 19.84
N LEU A 169 22.39 27.41 18.75
CA LEU A 169 22.18 26.03 18.37
C LEU A 169 22.91 25.14 19.39
N PRO A 170 22.29 24.08 19.91
CA PRO A 170 23.02 23.04 20.61
C PRO A 170 24.05 22.44 19.64
N GLU A 171 25.34 22.50 19.99
CA GLU A 171 26.39 21.81 19.24
C GLU A 171 26.13 20.31 19.29
N TYR A 172 25.57 19.76 18.21
CA TYR A 172 25.53 18.32 17.99
C TYR A 172 26.78 17.92 17.21
N SER A 173 27.75 17.35 17.91
CA SER A 173 28.84 16.62 17.27
C SER A 173 28.27 15.35 16.66
N TYR A 174 28.14 15.31 15.34
CA TYR A 174 27.95 14.06 14.61
C TYR A 174 29.27 13.30 14.68
N SER A 175 29.40 12.39 15.64
CA SER A 175 30.44 11.35 15.56
C SER A 175 30.07 10.45 14.40
N LEU A 176 30.67 10.72 13.23
CA LEU A 176 30.72 9.82 12.08
C LEU A 176 31.65 8.64 12.42
N GLU A 177 31.31 7.91 13.48
CA GLU A 177 31.91 6.60 13.74
C GLU A 177 31.14 5.57 12.91
N GLY A 178 31.51 5.53 11.65
CA GLY A 178 31.07 4.56 10.67
C GLY A 178 31.90 4.78 9.42
N SER A 179 32.97 4.01 9.27
CA SER A 179 33.76 4.01 8.05
C SER A 179 32.82 3.74 6.88
N PHE A 180 32.95 4.49 5.80
CA PHE A 180 32.18 4.30 4.55
C PHE A 180 32.25 2.84 4.04
N GLU A 181 33.25 2.07 4.48
CA GLU A 181 33.42 0.64 4.18
C GLU A 181 32.35 -0.27 4.82
N ASP A 182 31.69 0.14 5.91
CA ASP A 182 30.65 -0.66 6.58
C ASP A 182 29.30 -0.65 5.83
N LEU A 183 29.14 0.20 4.82
CA LEU A 183 27.93 0.31 3.99
C LEU A 183 27.97 -0.56 2.72
N LEU A 184 29.05 -1.30 2.46
CA LEU A 184 29.25 -2.09 1.24
C LEU A 184 29.43 -3.61 1.46
N LYS A 185 29.05 -4.15 2.63
CA LYS A 185 28.94 -5.61 2.85
C LYS A 185 27.48 -6.02 3.07
#